data_AF-A0A5J6JPY6-F1
#
_entry.id   AF-A0A5J6JPY6-F1
#
_cell.length_a   1.000
_cell.length_b   1.000
_cell.length_c   1.000
_cell.angle_alpha   90.00
_cell.angle_beta   90.00
_cell.angle_gamma   90.00
#
_symmetry.space_group_name_H-M   'P 1'
#
loop_
_entity.id
_entity.type
_entity.pdbx_description
1 polymer ?
#
loop_
_entity_poly.entity_id
_entity_poly.type
_entity_poly.pdbx_seq_one_letter_code
_entity_poly.pdbx_strand_id
1 'polypeptide(L)'
;MRLVVDLNRCQGYAQCAFLAPDVFAMHGDEGLLYDPQAQDAHRERVAQAVAACPVQAILVDELDMAATAPGAARSAGEASDG
;
A
#
# COMPACT_ATOMS: atom_id res chain seq x y z
N MET A 1 -0.41 -11.48 -6.97
CA MET A 1 -1.19 -11.19 -5.73
C MET A 1 -2.64 -10.76 -6.02
N ARG A 2 -3.54 -10.93 -5.05
CA ARG A 2 -4.96 -10.48 -5.15
C ARG A 2 -5.18 -9.15 -4.42
N LEU A 3 -5.79 -8.20 -5.12
CA LEU A 3 -6.14 -6.87 -4.63
C LEU A 3 -7.65 -6.66 -4.58
N VAL A 4 -8.10 -5.96 -3.55
CA VAL A 4 -9.46 -5.42 -3.44
C VAL A 4 -9.35 -3.97 -2.97
N VAL A 5 -10.02 -3.06 -3.65
CA VAL A 5 -10.19 -1.68 -3.16
C VAL A 5 -11.63 -1.47 -2.74
N ASP A 6 -11.84 -1.05 -1.50
CA ASP A 6 -13.13 -0.55 -1.03
C ASP A 6 -13.38 0.84 -1.62
N LEU A 7 -14.05 0.87 -2.77
CA LEU A 7 -14.38 2.10 -3.48
C LEU A 7 -15.41 2.96 -2.73
N ASN A 8 -16.13 2.43 -1.74
CA ASN A 8 -17.00 3.25 -0.88
C ASN A 8 -16.20 4.01 0.18
N ARG A 9 -15.03 3.50 0.57
CA ARG A 9 -14.10 4.19 1.49
C ARG A 9 -13.13 5.10 0.75
N CYS A 10 -12.78 4.78 -0.50
CA CYS A 10 -11.89 5.59 -1.31
C CYS A 10 -12.39 7.04 -1.45
N GLN A 11 -11.51 8.01 -1.22
CA GLN A 11 -11.80 9.45 -1.29
C GLN A 11 -10.94 10.18 -2.35
N GLY A 12 -10.41 9.45 -3.33
CA GLY A 12 -9.74 10.08 -4.48
C GLY A 12 -8.37 10.74 -4.21
N TYR A 13 -7.68 10.47 -3.08
CA TYR A 13 -6.37 11.07 -2.77
C TYR A 13 -5.22 10.77 -3.75
N ALA A 14 -5.42 9.84 -4.69
CA ALA A 14 -4.51 9.48 -5.79
C ALA A 14 -3.09 8.99 -5.40
N GLN A 15 -2.77 8.80 -4.12
CA GLN A 15 -1.45 8.34 -3.67
C GLN A 15 -1.07 6.97 -4.27
N CYS A 16 -2.04 6.05 -4.37
CA CYS A 16 -1.81 4.74 -4.96
C CYS A 16 -1.46 4.80 -6.45
N ALA A 17 -2.12 5.68 -7.21
CA ALA A 17 -1.84 5.89 -8.63
C ALA A 17 -0.47 6.53 -8.87
N PHE A 18 0.03 7.34 -7.94
CA PHE A 18 1.39 7.88 -8.02
C PHE A 18 2.47 6.82 -7.72
N LEU A 19 2.25 5.99 -6.68
CA LEU A 19 3.23 5.00 -6.22
C LEU A 19 3.28 3.74 -7.09
N ALA A 20 2.13 3.33 -7.63
CA ALA A 20 1.98 2.13 -8.44
C ALA A 20 1.09 2.41 -9.68
N PRO A 21 1.54 3.28 -10.61
CA PRO A 21 0.76 3.69 -11.79
C PRO A 21 0.45 2.53 -12.75
N ASP A 22 1.23 1.45 -12.70
CA ASP A 22 1.02 0.24 -13.49
C ASP A 22 -0.16 -0.61 -12.95
N VAL A 23 -0.61 -0.34 -11.72
CA VAL A 23 -1.66 -1.12 -11.02
C VAL A 23 -2.90 -0.28 -10.73
N PHE A 24 -2.74 1.01 -10.44
CA PHE A 24 -3.81 1.93 -10.09
C PHE A 24 -3.82 3.14 -11.02
N ALA A 25 -5.00 3.56 -11.45
CA ALA A 25 -5.18 4.74 -12.28
C ALA A 25 -6.40 5.55 -11.82
N MET A 26 -6.23 6.86 -11.69
CA MET A 26 -7.36 7.76 -11.48
C MET A 26 -8.15 7.94 -12.77
N HIS A 27 -9.47 8.02 -12.66
CA HIS A 27 -10.39 8.28 -13.75
C HIS A 27 -11.32 9.43 -13.37
N GLY A 28 -11.18 10.55 -14.06
CA GLY A 28 -11.82 11.81 -13.66
C GLY A 28 -11.24 12.33 -12.34
N ASP A 29 -12.06 13.04 -11.57
CA ASP A 29 -11.60 13.72 -10.35
C ASP A 29 -11.47 12.77 -9.14
N GLU A 30 -12.32 11.74 -9.04
CA GLU A 30 -12.38 10.87 -7.84
C GLU A 30 -12.42 9.36 -8.14
N GLY A 31 -12.67 8.95 -9.38
CA GLY A 31 -12.79 7.54 -9.75
C GLY A 31 -11.44 6.82 -9.69
N LEU A 32 -11.40 5.60 -9.16
CA LEU A 32 -10.21 4.75 -9.16
C LEU A 32 -10.44 3.48 -9.96
N LEU A 33 -9.56 3.23 -10.93
CA LEU A 33 -9.41 1.96 -11.64
C LEU A 33 -8.20 1.23 -11.08
N TYR A 34 -8.26 -0.10 -11.03
CA TYR A 34 -7.16 -0.92 -10.56
C TYR A 34 -7.19 -2.34 -11.15
N ASP A 35 -6.03 -2.99 -11.17
CA ASP A 35 -5.91 -4.42 -11.50
C ASP A 35 -6.10 -5.28 -10.23
N PRO A 36 -7.19 -6.05 -10.10
CA PRO A 36 -7.42 -6.92 -8.95
C PRO A 36 -6.47 -8.14 -8.91
N GLN A 37 -5.74 -8.41 -9.99
CA GLN A 37 -4.79 -9.51 -10.13
C GLN A 37 -3.38 -9.00 -10.50
N ALA A 38 -2.92 -7.97 -9.78
CA ALA A 38 -1.60 -7.39 -10.03
C ALA A 38 -0.47 -8.43 -9.93
N GLN A 39 0.48 -8.30 -10.85
CA GLN A 39 1.65 -9.15 -10.94
C GLN A 39 2.58 -8.96 -9.73
N ASP A 40 3.27 -10.02 -9.33
CA ASP A 40 4.16 -9.97 -8.16
C ASP A 40 5.35 -9.02 -8.34
N ALA A 41 5.71 -8.67 -9.58
CA ALA A 41 6.68 -7.63 -9.88
C ALA A 41 6.30 -6.25 -9.31
N HIS A 42 5.00 -6.00 -9.05
CA HIS A 42 4.51 -4.76 -8.46
C HIS A 42 4.33 -4.83 -6.94
N ARG A 43 4.68 -5.95 -6.30
CA ARG A 43 4.48 -6.21 -4.87
C ARG A 43 4.93 -5.07 -3.96
N GLU A 44 6.16 -4.60 -4.14
CA GLU A 44 6.72 -3.53 -3.30
C GLU A 44 5.98 -2.21 -3.50
N ARG A 45 5.70 -1.84 -4.75
CA ARG A 45 4.96 -0.61 -5.08
C ARG A 45 3.53 -0.65 -4.55
N VAL A 46 2.88 -1.82 -4.64
CA VAL A 46 1.54 -2.04 -4.10
C VAL A 46 1.56 -1.95 -2.57
N ALA A 47 2.55 -2.53 -1.88
CA ALA A 47 2.67 -2.41 -0.44
C ALA A 47 2.86 -0.94 0.01
N GLN A 48 3.65 -0.16 -0.72
CA GLN A 48 3.78 1.28 -0.49
C GLN A 48 2.45 2.01 -0.72
N ALA A 49 1.73 1.70 -1.80
CA ALA A 49 0.42 2.27 -2.09
C ALA A 49 -0.62 1.98 -0.99
N VAL A 50 -0.63 0.75 -0.45
CA VAL A 50 -1.47 0.35 0.68
C VAL A 50 -1.16 1.20 1.91
N ALA A 51 0.12 1.32 2.27
CA ALA A 51 0.56 2.10 3.42
C ALA A 51 0.28 3.60 3.27
N ALA A 52 0.31 4.13 2.04
CA ALA A 52 0.07 5.53 1.74
C ALA A 52 -1.42 5.91 1.68
N CYS A 53 -2.34 4.95 1.64
CA CYS A 53 -3.77 5.23 1.56
C CYS A 53 -4.29 5.81 2.89
N PRO A 54 -4.67 7.12 2.96
CA PRO A 54 -5.02 7.76 4.23
C PRO A 54 -6.24 7.15 4.92
N VAL A 55 -7.15 6.58 4.12
CA VAL A 55 -8.41 5.98 4.56
C VAL A 55 -8.37 4.45 4.60
N GLN A 56 -7.20 3.85 4.32
CA GLN A 56 -6.97 2.40 4.33
C GLN A 56 -8.01 1.62 3.50
N ALA A 57 -8.25 2.08 2.27
CA ALA A 57 -9.24 1.47 1.36
C ALA A 57 -8.69 0.28 0.55
N ILE A 58 -7.37 0.08 0.54
CA ILE A 58 -6.71 -0.96 -0.28
C ILE A 58 -6.42 -2.18 0.58
N LEU A 59 -6.90 -3.34 0.15
CA LEU A 59 -6.73 -4.64 0.79
C LEU A 59 -5.95 -5.56 -0.15
N VAL A 60 -4.99 -6.30 0.41
CA VAL A 60 -4.18 -7.28 -0.32
C VAL A 60 -4.29 -8.61 0.43
N ASP A 61 -4.57 -9.69 -0.29
CA ASP A 61 -4.68 -11.01 0.31
C ASP A 61 -3.27 -11.53 0.71
N GLU A 62 -3.11 -11.91 1.98
CA GLU A 62 -1.79 -12.13 2.61
C GLU A 62 -1.12 -13.46 2.26
N LEU A 63 -1.72 -14.32 1.42
CA LEU A 63 -1.08 -15.58 0.99
C LEU A 63 0.28 -15.35 0.29
N ASP A 64 0.58 -14.11 -0.09
CA ASP A 64 1.86 -13.70 -0.67
C ASP A 64 2.71 -12.77 0.25
N MET A 65 2.23 -12.30 1.40
CA MET A 65 2.84 -11.23 2.24
C MET A 65 3.89 -11.70 3.28
N ALA A 66 4.38 -12.94 3.24
CA ALA A 66 5.36 -13.43 4.21
C ALA A 66 6.82 -12.91 4.02
N ALA A 67 7.12 -12.14 2.97
CA ALA A 67 8.51 -11.89 2.56
C ALA A 67 9.09 -10.48 2.82
N THR A 68 8.34 -9.47 3.29
CA THR A 68 8.87 -8.10 3.36
C THR A 68 8.48 -7.33 4.63
N ALA A 69 9.01 -7.75 5.78
CA ALA A 69 9.14 -6.85 6.93
C ALA A 69 10.58 -6.88 7.48
N PRO A 70 11.39 -5.85 7.18
CA PRO A 70 12.46 -5.44 8.07
C PRO A 70 12.18 -4.01 8.58
N GLY A 71 12.07 -3.84 9.91
CA GLY A 71 12.00 -2.47 10.46
C GLY A 71 11.48 -2.26 11.87
N ALA A 72 11.29 -3.28 12.71
CA ALA A 72 11.14 -3.08 14.15
C ALA A 72 12.52 -2.95 14.82
N ALA A 73 13.34 -2.00 14.38
CA ALA A 73 14.56 -1.63 15.09
C ALA A 73 14.17 -0.65 16.21
N ARG A 74 13.91 -1.23 17.38
CA ARG A 74 13.84 -0.53 18.67
C ARG A 74 15.21 0.13 18.94
N SER A 75 15.29 1.45 19.00
CA SER A 75 16.32 2.10 19.80
C SER A 75 15.81 2.14 21.24
N ALA A 76 16.20 1.12 22.00
CA ALA A 76 16.16 1.13 23.45
C ALA A 76 17.14 2.19 23.98
N GLY A 77 16.76 2.79 25.11
CA GLY A 77 17.45 3.91 25.72
C GLY A 77 18.91 3.63 26.09
N GLU A 78 19.74 4.64 25.86
CA GLU A 78 21.05 4.76 26.49
C GLU A 78 20.85 5.45 27.84
N ALA A 79 21.19 4.72 28.91
CA ALA A 79 21.40 5.22 30.24
C ALA A 79 22.88 5.01 30.62
N SER A 80 23.42 5.98 31.36
CA SER A 80 24.66 5.98 32.17
C SER A 80 25.97 6.46 31.53
N ASP A 81 26.35 7.71 31.86
CA ASP A 81 27.60 8.04 32.58
C ASP A 81 27.46 9.43 33.25
N GLY A 82 27.78 9.52 34.55
CA GLY A 82 27.69 10.73 35.39
C GLY A 82 27.31 10.46 36.84
#